data_AF-A0A8T1HYX8-F1
#
_entry.id   AF-A0A8T1HYX8-F1
#
_cell.length_a   1.000
_cell.length_b   1.000
_cell.length_c   1.000
_cell.angle_alpha   90.00
_cell.angle_beta   90.00
_cell.angle_gamma   90.00
#
_symmetry.space_group_name_H-M   'P 1'
#
loop_
_entity.id
_entity.type
_entity.pdbx_description
1 polymer ?
#
loop_
_entity_poly.entity_id
_entity_poly.type
_entity_poly.pdbx_seq_one_letter_code
_entity_poly.pdbx_strand_id
1 'polypeptide(L)'
;MTPSEALTEAAKEGQVERAAQLFKQYNCGVSGALVAAATNGHLEIMKLLPFKAPCFEHHRQGQRGEDAWNLAAKLVISAAENDRLDVLKFVFPEGPDDDYWYEYEESYVSVYDDEYISDLYNVALEALRKAAAKGHLSVTTLFPTPFEGVMTM
;
A
#
# COMPACT_ATOMS: atom_id res chain seq x y z
N MET A 1 13.10 -18.35 18.27
CA MET A 1 12.98 -17.00 17.69
C MET A 1 14.10 -16.80 16.70
N THR A 2 13.79 -16.76 15.41
CA THR A 2 14.74 -16.43 14.33
C THR A 2 14.98 -14.91 14.27
N PRO A 3 16.06 -14.42 13.62
CA PRO A 3 16.29 -12.98 13.46
C PRO A 3 15.15 -12.25 12.72
N SER A 4 14.48 -12.91 11.77
CA SER A 4 13.30 -12.37 11.07
C SER A 4 12.07 -12.30 11.99
N GLU A 5 11.85 -13.31 12.84
CA GLU A 5 10.80 -13.27 13.88
C GLU A 5 11.07 -12.16 14.90
N ALA A 6 12.33 -12.01 15.34
CA ALA A 6 12.73 -10.94 16.25
C ALA A 6 12.52 -9.55 15.63
N LEU A 7 12.83 -9.39 14.32
CA LEU A 7 12.57 -8.15 13.60
C LEU A 7 11.06 -7.89 13.47
N THR A 8 10.26 -8.94 13.25
CA THR A 8 8.80 -8.84 13.16
C THR A 8 8.18 -8.40 14.49
N GLU A 9 8.62 -8.97 15.62
CA GLU A 9 8.15 -8.53 16.93
C GLU A 9 8.61 -7.11 17.26
N ALA A 10 9.87 -6.74 16.97
CA ALA A 10 10.34 -5.36 17.14
C ALA A 10 9.50 -4.37 16.31
N ALA A 11 9.16 -4.75 15.07
CA ALA A 11 8.32 -3.94 14.19
C ALA A 11 6.88 -3.81 14.69
N LYS A 12 6.30 -4.88 15.24
CA LYS A 12 4.97 -4.89 15.85
C LYS A 12 4.91 -3.99 17.10
N GLU A 13 5.95 -4.04 17.93
CA GLU A 13 6.05 -3.27 19.17
C GLU A 13 6.52 -1.82 18.96
N GLY A 14 6.89 -1.43 17.73
CA GLY A 14 7.36 -0.06 17.43
C GLY A 14 8.78 0.24 17.92
N GLN A 15 9.60 -0.79 18.17
CA GLN A 15 10.97 -0.64 18.68
C GLN A 15 11.95 -0.29 17.55
N VAL A 16 11.98 0.98 17.14
CA VAL A 16 12.76 1.47 15.98
C VAL A 16 14.25 1.12 16.10
N GLU A 17 14.88 1.40 17.24
CA GLU A 17 16.32 1.16 17.44
C GLU A 17 16.66 -0.33 17.40
N ARG A 18 15.79 -1.16 17.98
CA ARG A 18 15.94 -2.61 17.95
C ARG A 18 15.78 -3.16 16.55
N ALA A 19 14.78 -2.68 15.80
CA ALA A 19 14.58 -3.05 14.41
C ALA A 19 15.80 -2.66 13.55
N ALA A 20 16.35 -1.46 13.76
CA ALA A 20 17.57 -0.98 13.11
C ALA A 20 18.77 -1.90 13.37
N GLN A 21 18.99 -2.27 14.63
CA GLN A 21 20.08 -3.13 15.05
C GLN A 21 19.94 -4.54 14.45
N LEU A 22 18.76 -5.14 14.54
CA LEU A 22 18.49 -6.48 14.02
C LEU A 22 18.66 -6.54 12.50
N PHE A 23 18.13 -5.54 11.78
CA PHE A 23 18.24 -5.49 10.33
C PHE A 23 19.71 -5.35 9.89
N LYS A 24 20.48 -4.45 10.52
CA LYS A 24 21.89 -4.23 10.22
C LYS A 24 22.75 -5.47 10.50
N GLN A 25 22.42 -6.23 11.54
CA GLN A 25 23.25 -7.36 11.99
C GLN A 25 23.00 -8.64 11.18
N TYR A 26 21.77 -8.90 10.78
CA TYR A 26 21.38 -10.21 10.24
C TYR A 26 20.92 -10.18 8.78
N ASN A 27 20.71 -9.01 8.18
CA ASN A 27 20.21 -8.85 6.81
C ASN A 27 19.04 -9.80 6.49
N CYS A 28 18.09 -9.90 7.41
CA CYS A 28 16.98 -10.85 7.36
C CYS A 28 15.83 -10.35 6.46
N GLY A 29 14.94 -11.27 6.06
CA GLY A 29 13.75 -10.93 5.30
C GLY A 29 12.85 -9.94 6.06
N VAL A 30 12.43 -8.87 5.37
CA VAL A 30 11.74 -7.72 5.98
C VAL A 30 10.23 -7.71 5.79
N SER A 31 9.68 -8.61 4.97
CA SER A 31 8.25 -8.63 4.61
C SER A 31 7.33 -8.74 5.83
N GLY A 32 7.63 -9.66 6.75
CA GLY A 32 6.86 -9.82 8.00
C GLY A 32 6.90 -8.58 8.89
N ALA A 33 8.08 -7.96 9.00
CA ALA A 33 8.28 -6.74 9.76
C ALA A 33 7.55 -5.54 9.16
N LEU A 34 7.55 -5.39 7.83
CA LEU A 34 6.80 -4.35 7.14
C LEU A 34 5.30 -4.51 7.36
N VAL A 35 4.75 -5.73 7.26
CA VAL A 35 3.32 -5.98 7.53
C VAL A 35 2.96 -5.68 8.98
N ALA A 36 3.81 -6.09 9.93
CA ALA A 36 3.60 -5.79 11.34
C ALA A 36 3.64 -4.28 11.62
N ALA A 37 4.61 -3.56 11.05
CA ALA A 37 4.70 -2.10 11.17
C ALA A 37 3.48 -1.41 10.53
N ALA A 38 3.06 -1.83 9.33
CA ALA A 38 1.90 -1.28 8.64
C ALA A 38 0.59 -1.50 9.38
N THR A 39 0.41 -2.68 9.98
CA THR A 39 -0.77 -3.01 10.81
C THR A 39 -0.86 -2.09 12.03
N ASN A 40 0.28 -1.81 12.65
CA ASN A 40 0.35 -1.07 13.91
C ASN A 40 0.60 0.44 13.75
N GLY A 41 0.81 0.93 12.52
CA GLY A 41 1.05 2.36 12.25
C GLY A 41 2.48 2.82 12.51
N HIS A 42 3.46 1.92 12.54
CA HIS A 42 4.85 2.26 12.84
C HIS A 42 5.60 2.70 11.58
N LEU A 43 5.20 3.84 11.02
CA LEU A 43 5.72 4.38 9.76
C LEU A 43 7.26 4.52 9.75
N GLU A 44 7.87 4.91 10.87
CA GLU A 44 9.33 5.06 10.96
C GLU A 44 10.09 3.75 10.74
N ILE A 45 9.50 2.61 11.12
CA ILE A 45 10.06 1.29 10.84
C ILE A 45 9.93 0.95 9.36
N MET A 46 8.82 1.34 8.72
CA MET A 46 8.64 1.14 7.28
C MET A 46 9.63 1.98 6.45
N LYS A 47 9.96 3.19 6.89
CA LYS A 47 10.99 4.03 6.27
C LYS A 47 12.40 3.48 6.47
N LEU A 48 12.64 2.78 7.59
CA LEU A 48 13.94 2.20 7.93
C LEU A 48 14.26 0.96 7.08
N LEU A 49 13.25 0.11 6.86
CA LEU A 49 13.42 -1.16 6.16
C LEU A 49 13.38 -0.96 4.63
N PRO A 50 14.17 -1.74 3.85
CA PRO A 50 14.15 -1.65 2.41
C PRO A 50 12.79 -2.08 1.85
N PHE A 51 11.99 -1.09 1.47
CA PHE A 51 10.74 -1.28 0.74
C PHE A 51 10.69 -0.23 -0.36
N LYS A 52 10.49 -0.70 -1.59
CA LYS A 52 10.12 0.16 -2.71
C LYS A 52 8.70 -0.22 -3.08
N ALA A 53 7.76 0.69 -2.83
CA ALA A 53 6.42 0.55 -3.37
C ALA A 53 6.54 0.34 -4.89
N PRO A 54 5.83 -0.64 -5.47
CA PRO A 54 5.84 -0.80 -6.92
C PRO A 54 5.41 0.53 -7.54
N CYS A 55 6.22 1.05 -8.47
CA CYS A 55 5.85 2.24 -9.23
C CYS A 55 4.66 1.85 -10.12
N PHE A 56 3.49 2.36 -9.75
CA PHE A 56 2.22 2.18 -10.44
C PHE A 56 2.25 2.64 -11.92
N GLU A 57 3.21 3.51 -12.29
CA GLU A 57 3.28 4.12 -13.62
C GLU A 57 3.94 3.26 -14.71
N HIS A 58 4.71 2.22 -14.37
CA HIS A 58 5.53 1.51 -15.36
C HIS A 58 5.02 0.09 -15.63
N HIS A 59 3.82 0.02 -16.19
CA HIS A 59 3.20 -1.16 -16.80
C HIS A 59 3.82 -1.49 -18.16
N ARG A 60 5.13 -1.71 -18.22
CA ARG A 60 5.76 -2.23 -19.44
C ARG A 60 6.39 -3.60 -19.17
N GLN A 61 5.60 -4.63 -19.46
CA GLN A 61 5.98 -6.01 -19.77
C GLN A 61 7.06 -6.66 -18.88
N GLY A 62 6.60 -7.47 -17.92
CA GLY A 62 7.38 -8.62 -17.41
C GLY A 62 8.35 -8.37 -16.25
N GLN A 63 8.39 -7.17 -15.68
CA GLN A 63 9.20 -6.86 -14.49
C GLN A 63 8.38 -6.71 -13.20
N ARG A 64 7.15 -7.25 -13.16
CA ARG A 64 6.41 -7.41 -11.89
C ARG A 64 7.18 -8.43 -11.06
N GLY A 65 7.91 -7.97 -10.05
CA GLY A 65 8.18 -8.85 -8.92
C GLY A 65 6.84 -9.17 -8.29
N GLU A 66 6.23 -10.31 -8.60
CA GLU A 66 4.95 -10.75 -8.01
C GLU A 66 5.00 -10.60 -6.48
N ASP A 67 6.14 -10.89 -5.88
CA ASP A 67 6.42 -10.71 -4.46
C ASP A 67 6.32 -9.25 -3.98
N ALA A 68 6.79 -8.28 -4.77
CA ALA A 68 6.75 -6.87 -4.42
C ALA A 68 5.33 -6.31 -4.48
N TRP A 69 4.55 -6.70 -5.50
CA TRP A 69 3.13 -6.35 -5.58
C TRP A 69 2.33 -6.99 -4.43
N ASN A 70 2.50 -8.29 -4.22
CA ASN A 70 1.79 -9.02 -3.18
C ASN A 70 2.12 -8.46 -1.78
N LEU A 71 3.35 -8.01 -1.56
CA LEU A 71 3.71 -7.29 -0.34
C LEU A 71 3.00 -5.94 -0.25
N ALA A 72 3.06 -5.10 -1.29
CA ALA A 72 2.40 -3.80 -1.30
C ALA A 72 0.89 -3.90 -1.05
N ALA A 73 0.21 -4.82 -1.73
CA ALA A 73 -1.22 -5.10 -1.52
C ALA A 73 -1.52 -5.49 -0.07
N LYS A 74 -0.68 -6.35 0.54
CA LYS A 74 -0.81 -6.71 1.97
C LYS A 74 -0.62 -5.50 2.88
N LEU A 75 0.36 -4.64 2.61
CA LEU A 75 0.60 -3.43 3.41
C LEU A 75 -0.61 -2.48 3.35
N VAL A 76 -1.17 -2.26 2.15
CA VAL A 76 -2.36 -1.41 1.95
C VAL A 76 -3.57 -1.98 2.71
N ILE A 77 -3.87 -3.27 2.52
CA ILE A 77 -5.02 -3.90 3.18
C ILE A 77 -4.85 -3.87 4.70
N SER A 78 -3.67 -4.24 5.22
CA SER A 78 -3.40 -4.23 6.66
C SER A 78 -3.46 -2.84 7.27
N ALA A 79 -2.94 -1.82 6.59
CA ALA A 79 -3.00 -0.44 7.05
C ALA A 79 -4.43 0.10 7.05
N ALA A 80 -5.19 -0.16 5.98
CA ALA A 80 -6.59 0.26 5.88
C ALA A 80 -7.48 -0.42 6.93
N GLU A 81 -7.32 -1.73 7.12
CA GLU A 81 -8.03 -2.48 8.15
C GLU A 81 -7.76 -1.95 9.57
N ASN A 82 -6.69 -1.19 9.80
CA ASN A 82 -6.32 -0.66 11.12
C ASN A 82 -6.23 0.88 11.16
N ASP A 83 -6.85 1.57 10.19
CA ASP A 83 -6.99 3.04 10.12
C ASP A 83 -5.63 3.78 10.10
N ARG A 84 -4.60 3.15 9.52
CA ARG A 84 -3.24 3.70 9.44
C ARG A 84 -3.08 4.58 8.22
N LEU A 85 -3.72 5.75 8.27
CA LEU A 85 -3.76 6.72 7.18
C LEU A 85 -2.35 7.19 6.73
N ASP A 86 -1.45 7.38 7.68
CA ASP A 86 -0.06 7.78 7.47
C ASP A 86 0.75 6.71 6.72
N VAL A 87 0.55 5.44 7.08
CA VAL A 87 1.13 4.30 6.36
C VAL A 87 0.56 4.20 4.95
N LEU A 88 -0.75 4.37 4.78
CA LEU A 88 -1.36 4.35 3.45
C LEU A 88 -0.80 5.45 2.55
N LYS A 89 -0.67 6.68 3.06
CA LYS A 89 0.00 7.77 2.34
C LYS A 89 1.48 7.49 2.04
N PHE A 90 2.13 6.63 2.81
CA PHE A 90 3.52 6.25 2.52
C PHE A 90 3.61 5.16 1.45
N VAL A 91 2.72 4.15 1.49
CA VAL A 91 2.71 3.03 0.54
C VAL A 91 2.02 3.39 -0.78
N PHE A 92 1.09 4.34 -0.72
CA PHE A 92 0.26 4.83 -1.81
C PHE A 92 0.28 6.38 -1.82
N PRO A 93 1.42 6.99 -2.20
CA PRO A 93 1.68 8.41 -1.96
C PRO A 93 0.82 9.40 -2.76
N GLU A 94 0.30 9.01 -3.92
CA GLU A 94 -0.78 9.69 -4.64
C GLU A 94 -1.18 8.77 -5.80
N GLY A 95 -2.43 8.86 -6.26
CA GLY A 95 -2.84 8.26 -7.54
C GLY A 95 -2.04 8.88 -8.70
N PRO A 96 -2.21 8.38 -9.94
CA PRO A 96 -1.58 9.03 -11.10
C PRO A 96 -1.85 10.55 -11.04
N ASP A 97 -0.80 11.36 -11.22
CA ASP A 97 -0.83 12.82 -11.09
C ASP A 97 -2.13 13.42 -11.68
N ASP A 98 -2.75 14.33 -10.92
CA ASP A 98 -3.97 15.09 -11.29
C ASP A 98 -3.78 15.91 -12.59
N ASP A 99 -2.58 15.96 -13.17
CA ASP A 99 -2.30 16.63 -14.45
C ASP A 99 -2.53 15.74 -15.69
N TYR A 100 -2.97 14.49 -15.52
CA TYR A 100 -3.34 13.60 -16.63
C TYR A 100 -4.86 13.46 -16.85
N TRP A 101 -5.64 14.51 -16.57
CA TRP A 101 -7.00 14.61 -17.10
C TRP A 101 -6.94 15.08 -18.56
N TYR A 102 -6.95 14.14 -19.50
CA TYR A 102 -7.42 14.48 -20.83
C TYR A 102 -8.94 14.71 -20.75
N GLU A 103 -9.38 15.90 -21.14
CA GLU A 103 -10.77 16.18 -21.46
C GLU A 103 -11.17 15.32 -22.68
N TYR A 104 -11.65 14.09 -22.44
CA TYR A 104 -12.10 13.20 -23.52
C TYR A 104 -13.62 13.28 -23.65
N GLU A 105 -14.06 13.93 -24.73
CA GLU A 105 -15.32 13.59 -25.38
C GLU A 105 -15.34 12.08 -25.70
N GLU A 106 -16.48 11.46 -25.42
CA GLU A 106 -16.86 10.06 -25.69
C GLU A 106 -16.00 9.35 -26.75
N SER A 107 -14.94 8.67 -26.30
CA SER A 107 -14.27 7.65 -27.10
C SER A 107 -13.55 6.68 -26.19
N TYR A 108 -13.93 5.42 -26.32
CA TYR A 108 -13.56 4.32 -25.43
C TYR A 108 -12.05 4.27 -25.12
N VAL A 109 -11.77 4.17 -23.82
CA VAL A 109 -10.46 4.07 -23.15
C VAL A 109 -9.44 3.27 -23.97
N SER A 110 -8.30 3.89 -24.27
CA SER A 110 -7.13 3.17 -24.77
C SER A 110 -5.90 3.44 -23.89
N VAL A 111 -5.18 2.35 -23.60
CA VAL A 111 -3.76 2.25 -23.20
C VAL A 111 -3.37 2.35 -21.71
N TYR A 112 -4.18 1.79 -20.81
CA TYR A 112 -3.62 1.12 -19.61
C TYR A 112 -4.00 -0.36 -19.71
N ASP A 113 -3.09 -1.28 -19.37
CA ASP A 113 -3.40 -2.71 -19.31
C ASP A 113 -4.64 -2.90 -18.41
N ASP A 114 -5.77 -3.37 -18.96
CA ASP A 114 -7.04 -3.55 -18.23
C ASP A 114 -6.86 -4.36 -16.93
N GLU A 115 -5.89 -5.28 -16.94
CA GLU A 115 -5.49 -6.10 -15.79
C GLU A 115 -4.90 -5.26 -14.63
N TYR A 116 -4.19 -4.19 -14.93
CA TYR A 116 -3.53 -3.35 -13.93
C TYR A 116 -4.50 -2.43 -13.18
N ILE A 117 -5.35 -1.72 -13.93
CA ILE A 117 -6.41 -0.90 -13.31
C ILE A 117 -7.31 -1.81 -12.47
N SER A 118 -7.59 -3.03 -12.96
CA SER A 118 -8.33 -4.05 -12.20
C SER A 118 -7.61 -4.44 -10.90
N ASP A 119 -6.32 -4.78 -10.93
CA ASP A 119 -5.57 -5.20 -9.75
C ASP A 119 -5.48 -4.11 -8.66
N LEU A 120 -5.17 -2.87 -9.04
CA LEU A 120 -5.13 -1.76 -8.10
C LEU A 120 -6.52 -1.47 -7.52
N TYR A 121 -7.55 -1.45 -8.38
CA TYR A 121 -8.94 -1.26 -7.97
C TYR A 121 -9.40 -2.37 -7.01
N ASN A 122 -9.02 -3.62 -7.25
CA ASN A 122 -9.34 -4.75 -6.39
C ASN A 122 -8.69 -4.61 -5.00
N VAL A 123 -7.43 -4.18 -4.93
CA VAL A 123 -6.74 -3.91 -3.65
C VAL A 123 -7.41 -2.76 -2.90
N ALA A 124 -7.72 -1.66 -3.58
CA ALA A 124 -8.42 -0.51 -2.99
C ALA A 124 -9.82 -0.90 -2.47
N LEU A 125 -10.58 -1.66 -3.26
CA LEU A 125 -11.92 -2.13 -2.88
C LEU A 125 -11.86 -3.05 -1.66
N GLU A 126 -10.90 -3.99 -1.62
CA GLU A 126 -10.73 -4.87 -0.47
C GLU A 126 -10.30 -4.10 0.79
N ALA A 127 -9.36 -3.15 0.64
CA ALA A 127 -8.93 -2.27 1.72
C ALA A 127 -10.11 -1.47 2.30
N LEU A 128 -10.95 -0.87 1.46
CA LEU A 128 -12.17 -0.16 1.85
C LEU A 128 -13.17 -1.09 2.57
N ARG A 129 -13.41 -2.30 2.03
CA ARG A 129 -14.30 -3.28 2.67
C ARG A 129 -13.83 -3.66 4.06
N LYS A 130 -12.53 -3.90 4.24
CA LYS A 130 -11.92 -4.27 5.52
C LYS A 130 -11.99 -3.13 6.53
N ALA A 131 -11.68 -1.91 6.09
CA ALA A 131 -11.80 -0.71 6.91
C ALA A 131 -13.25 -0.47 7.37
N ALA A 132 -14.20 -0.53 6.43
CA ALA A 132 -15.63 -0.36 6.71
C ALA A 132 -16.17 -1.44 7.66
N ALA A 133 -15.75 -2.70 7.51
CA ALA A 133 -16.13 -3.78 8.42
C ALA A 133 -15.72 -3.54 9.87
N LYS A 134 -14.70 -2.70 10.13
CA LYS A 134 -14.27 -2.28 11.46
C LYS A 134 -14.69 -0.85 11.83
N GLY A 135 -15.45 -0.17 10.98
CA GLY A 135 -15.88 1.22 11.19
C GLY A 135 -14.75 2.26 11.06
N HIS A 136 -13.69 1.91 10.34
CA HIS A 136 -12.51 2.76 10.14
C HIS A 136 -12.74 3.66 8.93
N LEU A 137 -13.11 4.91 9.17
CA LEU A 137 -13.55 5.86 8.13
C LEU A 137 -12.44 6.83 7.70
N SER A 138 -11.35 6.97 8.45
CA SER A 138 -10.29 7.95 8.12
C SER A 138 -9.64 7.61 6.78
N VAL A 139 -9.44 6.31 6.53
CA VAL A 139 -8.79 5.79 5.32
C VAL A 139 -9.67 5.82 4.07
N THR A 140 -11.00 6.02 4.19
CA THR A 140 -11.87 6.10 3.01
C THR A 140 -11.64 7.35 2.19
N THR A 141 -10.99 8.36 2.76
CA THR A 141 -10.60 9.60 2.09
C THR A 141 -9.46 9.41 1.08
N LEU A 142 -8.68 8.32 1.18
CA LEU A 142 -7.55 8.06 0.29
C LEU A 142 -7.91 7.32 -1.00
N PHE A 143 -9.03 6.62 -1.00
CA PHE A 143 -9.48 5.90 -2.18
C PHE A 143 -10.56 6.74 -2.85
N PRO A 144 -10.30 7.37 -4.01
CA PRO A 144 -11.35 8.08 -4.72
C PRO A 144 -12.46 7.08 -5.00
N THR A 145 -13.65 7.33 -4.45
CA THR A 145 -14.80 6.53 -4.83
C THR A 145 -15.08 6.82 -6.29
N PRO A 146 -15.36 5.82 -7.14
CA PRO A 146 -15.67 6.05 -8.55
C PRO A 146 -16.99 6.83 -8.78
N PHE A 147 -17.62 7.37 -7.73
CA PHE A 147 -18.97 7.92 -7.77
C PHE A 147 -19.07 9.44 -7.57
N GLU A 148 -17.98 10.16 -7.29
CA GLU A 148 -18.08 11.63 -7.13
C GLU A 148 -18.35 12.37 -8.45
N GLY A 149 -18.21 11.72 -9.60
CA GLY A 149 -18.52 12.30 -10.92
C GLY A 149 -19.95 12.12 -11.43
N VAL A 150 -20.84 11.36 -10.75
CA VAL A 150 -22.15 10.99 -11.31
C VAL A 150 -23.36 11.58 -10.56
N MET A 151 -23.12 12.45 -9.56
CA MET A 151 -24.20 13.04 -8.75
C MET A 151 -24.34 14.57 -8.91
N THR A 152 -24.03 15.08 -10.10
CA THR A 152 -24.45 16.41 -10.56
C THR A 152 -25.07 16.31 -11.96
N MET A 153 -26.31 15.82 -12.02
CA MET A 153 -27.27 16.15 -13.08
C MET A 153 -28.66 16.30 -12.47
#